data_AF-A0A971UG68-F1
#
_entry.id   AF-A0A971UG68-F1
#
_cell.length_a   1.000
_cell.length_b   1.000
_cell.length_c   1.000
_cell.angle_alpha   90.00
_cell.angle_beta   90.00
_cell.angle_gamma   90.00
#
_symmetry.space_group_name_H-M   'P 1'
#
loop_
_entity.id
_entity.type
_entity.pdbx_description
1 polymer ?
#
loop_
_entity_poly.entity_id
_entity_poly.type
_entity_poly.pdbx_seq_one_letter_code
_entity_poly.pdbx_strand_id
1 'polypeptide(L)'
;MLKGTPGTLEDYQPLVAAIAAERPAWELLVAHVAGLPASGFWPADDNHLMGKRAVDSSGWFWEGGAYDIHQPNPVAEQGIPLTPARAASCGTLLAGKVAEAFTDDELRELLARGVMLDSTALAVLWARGLGELTGVRLGEPVRGGAYETLTAHALNGRFAGDSRDALMDSADNTRVLERIDPQAAELARLTGHDGRDHGCCLSVYENALGGRVAVSTYATWRRLGSLCKRSQLTAVADWLSRGKLPVVIDAFRRVAPFARMSSDGSRYAIVLLNSTLDTAEPFVLRVRASARNAALVTSAGPTALEVAPGEGEVRVGVPALGPWQTAVILGS
;
A
#
# COMPACT_ATOMS: atom_id res chain seq x y z
N MET A 1 1.79 -12.39 31.37
CA MET A 1 0.77 -13.08 32.19
C MET A 1 -0.56 -12.91 31.46
N LEU A 2 -1.23 -13.98 30.99
CA LEU A 2 -2.44 -13.90 30.14
C LEU A 2 -3.62 -13.22 30.86
N LYS A 3 -3.69 -13.37 32.19
CA LYS A 3 -4.54 -12.57 33.08
C LYS A 3 -3.60 -11.81 34.03
N GLY A 4 -3.71 -10.49 34.07
CA GLY A 4 -2.94 -9.63 34.97
C GLY A 4 -3.46 -9.59 36.41
N THR A 5 -4.41 -10.48 36.75
CA THR A 5 -5.10 -10.52 38.04
C THR A 5 -5.27 -11.97 38.52
N PRO A 6 -5.44 -12.20 39.84
CA PRO A 6 -5.71 -13.53 40.39
C PRO A 6 -6.99 -14.17 39.81
N GLY A 7 -6.99 -15.49 39.60
CA GLY A 7 -8.16 -16.27 39.16
C GLY A 7 -7.81 -17.36 38.15
N THR A 8 -8.81 -18.15 37.74
CA THR A 8 -8.63 -19.25 36.75
C THR A 8 -8.43 -18.69 35.33
N LEU A 9 -7.87 -19.53 34.46
CA LEU A 9 -7.69 -19.27 33.02
C LEU A 9 -8.56 -20.17 32.14
N GLU A 10 -9.59 -20.82 32.71
CA GLU A 10 -10.46 -21.76 32.01
C GLU A 10 -11.14 -21.12 30.80
N ASP A 11 -11.51 -19.84 30.89
CA ASP A 11 -12.08 -19.04 29.79
C ASP A 11 -11.16 -18.99 28.55
N TYR A 12 -9.83 -19.10 28.76
CA TYR A 12 -8.84 -19.09 27.68
C TYR A 12 -8.49 -20.48 27.16
N GLN A 13 -8.98 -21.56 27.78
CA GLN A 13 -8.64 -22.93 27.38
C GLN A 13 -8.97 -23.22 25.91
N PRO A 14 -10.15 -22.82 25.35
CA PRO A 14 -10.43 -23.02 23.94
C PRO A 14 -9.45 -22.29 23.02
N LEU A 15 -9.08 -21.06 23.36
CA LEU A 15 -8.12 -20.26 22.59
C LEU A 15 -6.72 -20.88 22.64
N VAL A 16 -6.24 -21.29 23.82
CA VAL A 16 -4.93 -21.91 23.99
C VAL A 16 -4.87 -23.26 23.26
N ALA A 17 -5.95 -24.05 23.28
CA ALA A 17 -6.04 -25.30 22.53
C ALA A 17 -5.99 -25.05 21.00
N ALA A 18 -6.69 -24.04 20.50
CA ALA A 18 -6.65 -23.65 19.09
C ALA A 18 -5.25 -23.17 18.67
N ILE A 19 -4.60 -22.34 19.49
CA ILE A 19 -3.21 -21.90 19.29
C ILE A 19 -2.26 -23.11 19.24
N ALA A 20 -2.43 -24.08 20.14
CA ALA A 20 -1.61 -25.29 20.16
C ALA A 20 -1.83 -26.16 18.91
N ALA A 21 -3.08 -26.25 18.42
CA ALA A 21 -3.41 -26.98 17.20
C ALA A 21 -2.79 -26.35 15.94
N GLU A 22 -2.62 -25.03 15.90
CA GLU A 22 -1.99 -24.31 14.77
C GLU A 22 -0.45 -24.29 14.80
N ARG A 23 0.17 -24.72 15.92
CA ARG A 23 1.62 -24.73 16.08
C ARG A 23 2.39 -25.39 14.91
N PRO A 24 2.00 -26.57 14.38
CA PRO A 24 2.73 -27.19 13.28
C PRO A 24 2.79 -26.31 12.02
N ALA A 25 1.68 -25.60 11.71
CA ALA A 25 1.62 -24.68 10.59
C ALA A 25 2.58 -23.49 10.79
N TRP A 26 2.66 -22.95 12.00
CA TRP A 26 3.56 -21.84 12.33
C TRP A 26 5.03 -22.25 12.31
N GLU A 27 5.38 -23.43 12.84
CA GLU A 27 6.75 -23.94 12.80
C GLU A 27 7.22 -24.15 11.35
N LEU A 28 6.35 -24.68 10.50
CA LEU A 28 6.60 -24.82 9.07
C LEU A 28 6.79 -23.44 8.39
N LEU A 29 5.93 -22.47 8.68
CA LEU A 29 6.06 -21.09 8.19
C LEU A 29 7.40 -20.46 8.63
N VAL A 30 7.73 -20.52 9.92
CA VAL A 30 8.97 -19.95 10.49
C VAL A 30 10.21 -20.56 9.84
N ALA A 31 10.23 -21.88 9.65
CA ALA A 31 11.32 -22.57 8.98
C ALA A 31 11.45 -22.13 7.51
N HIS A 32 10.33 -22.01 6.78
CA HIS A 32 10.34 -21.64 5.37
C HIS A 32 10.79 -20.19 5.14
N VAL A 33 10.37 -19.26 6.00
CA VAL A 33 10.70 -17.82 5.87
C VAL A 33 12.08 -17.46 6.38
N ALA A 34 12.84 -18.41 6.93
CA ALA A 34 14.20 -18.17 7.38
C ALA A 34 15.06 -17.63 6.23
N GLY A 35 15.57 -16.41 6.40
CA GLY A 35 16.38 -15.70 5.40
C GLY A 35 15.58 -15.03 4.27
N LEU A 36 14.23 -15.06 4.29
CA LEU A 36 13.41 -14.35 3.31
C LEU A 36 13.08 -12.92 3.79
N PRO A 37 13.54 -11.86 3.09
CA PRO A 37 13.18 -10.49 3.41
C PRO A 37 11.69 -10.23 3.18
N ALA A 38 11.11 -9.34 3.99
CA ALA A 38 9.76 -8.82 3.74
C ALA A 38 9.76 -7.92 2.51
N SER A 39 8.78 -8.12 1.62
CA SER A 39 8.71 -7.48 0.31
C SER A 39 7.38 -6.75 0.14
N GLY A 40 7.43 -5.55 -0.44
CA GLY A 40 6.27 -4.68 -0.62
C GLY A 40 6.67 -3.20 -0.63
N PHE A 41 5.67 -2.34 -0.54
CA PHE A 41 5.89 -0.91 -0.31
C PHE A 41 6.24 -0.65 1.15
N TRP A 42 7.16 0.28 1.39
CA TRP A 42 7.49 0.73 2.74
C TRP A 42 6.71 2.00 3.05
N PRO A 43 5.76 1.97 4.00
CA PRO A 43 5.26 3.18 4.64
C PRO A 43 6.43 3.84 5.34
N ALA A 44 6.81 5.04 4.90
CA ALA A 44 7.98 5.72 5.42
C ALA A 44 7.84 5.94 6.94
N ASP A 45 8.87 5.56 7.69
CA ASP A 45 8.99 5.77 9.12
C ASP A 45 10.43 6.10 9.52
N ASP A 46 10.61 6.62 10.73
CA ASP A 46 11.93 6.83 11.33
C ASP A 46 11.80 6.64 12.85
N ASN A 47 12.67 5.82 13.45
CA ASN A 47 12.65 5.57 14.90
C ASN A 47 12.89 6.83 15.74
N HIS A 48 13.44 7.88 15.13
CA HIS A 48 13.67 9.18 15.74
C HIS A 48 12.74 10.26 15.16
N LEU A 49 11.63 9.90 14.50
CA LEU A 49 10.66 10.83 13.92
C LEU A 49 10.30 11.97 14.89
N MET A 50 10.02 11.63 16.15
CA MET A 50 9.66 12.62 17.17
C MET A 50 10.80 13.57 17.54
N GLY A 51 12.06 13.14 17.42
CA GLY A 51 13.23 13.99 17.65
C GLY A 51 13.64 14.83 16.44
N LYS A 52 13.20 14.46 15.24
CA LYS A 52 13.57 15.12 13.98
C LYS A 52 12.50 16.05 13.41
N ARG A 53 11.24 15.89 13.83
CA ARG A 53 10.12 16.68 13.32
C ARG A 53 10.25 18.17 13.62
N ALA A 54 9.68 19.03 12.78
CA ALA A 54 9.52 20.43 13.12
C ALA A 54 8.53 20.58 14.29
N VAL A 55 8.97 21.29 15.34
CA VAL A 55 8.13 21.59 16.50
C VAL A 55 7.23 22.76 16.16
N ASP A 56 5.92 22.55 16.28
CA ASP A 56 4.91 23.59 16.12
C ASP A 56 4.17 23.87 17.44
N SER A 57 3.05 24.60 17.38
CA SER A 57 2.24 24.95 18.54
C SER A 57 1.70 23.74 19.31
N SER A 58 1.73 22.54 18.73
CA SER A 58 1.31 21.30 19.37
C SER A 58 2.39 20.70 20.31
N GLY A 59 3.58 21.31 20.36
CA GLY A 59 4.67 20.91 21.26
C GLY A 59 5.46 19.69 20.76
N TRP A 60 6.25 19.09 21.66
CA TRP A 60 7.27 18.05 21.35
C TRP A 60 6.74 16.60 21.34
N PHE A 61 5.61 16.32 22.01
CA PHE A 61 5.09 14.96 22.17
C PHE A 61 3.71 14.79 21.51
N TRP A 62 3.68 14.70 20.18
CA TRP A 62 2.45 14.50 19.42
C TRP A 62 2.72 13.63 18.20
N GLU A 63 2.19 12.41 18.24
CA GLU A 63 2.37 11.35 17.24
C GLU A 63 1.18 11.21 16.27
N GLY A 64 0.14 12.04 16.47
CA GLY A 64 -1.09 11.96 15.69
C GLY A 64 -1.05 12.74 14.37
N GLY A 65 -2.20 12.75 13.68
CA GLY A 65 -2.46 13.58 12.51
C GLY A 65 -1.36 13.51 11.46
N ALA A 66 -0.72 14.64 11.14
CA ALA A 66 0.25 14.72 10.05
C ALA A 66 1.54 13.87 10.26
N TYR A 67 1.83 13.40 11.47
CA TYR A 67 2.98 12.52 11.73
C TYR A 67 2.59 11.05 11.93
N ASP A 68 1.32 10.70 11.72
CA ASP A 68 0.86 9.32 11.85
C ASP A 68 1.44 8.43 10.74
N ILE A 69 2.41 7.59 11.13
CA ILE A 69 3.10 6.64 10.24
C ILE A 69 2.18 5.55 9.71
N HIS A 70 1.01 5.35 10.30
CA HIS A 70 0.03 4.34 9.89
C HIS A 70 -0.94 4.87 8.83
N GLN A 71 -0.89 6.16 8.48
CA GLN A 71 -1.78 6.72 7.46
C GLN A 71 -1.85 5.87 6.19
N PRO A 72 -0.73 5.37 5.60
CA PRO A 72 -0.78 4.57 4.38
C PRO A 72 -1.34 3.15 4.55
N ASN A 73 -1.44 2.62 5.78
CA ASN A 73 -1.81 1.21 6.01
C ASN A 73 -3.10 0.73 5.31
N PRO A 74 -4.15 1.55 5.12
CA PRO A 74 -5.35 1.13 4.40
C PRO A 74 -5.13 0.68 2.94
N VAL A 75 -3.97 0.96 2.32
CA VAL A 75 -3.63 0.40 1.01
C VAL A 75 -3.42 -1.12 1.06
N ALA A 76 -3.05 -1.67 2.22
CA ALA A 76 -2.91 -3.11 2.42
C ALA A 76 -4.23 -3.83 2.15
N GLU A 77 -5.33 -3.31 2.69
CA GLU A 77 -6.68 -3.85 2.45
C GLU A 77 -7.09 -3.79 0.96
N GLN A 78 -6.43 -2.95 0.15
CA GLN A 78 -6.67 -2.88 -1.29
C GLN A 78 -5.85 -3.91 -2.08
N GLY A 79 -5.03 -4.72 -1.42
CA GLY A 79 -4.17 -5.71 -2.05
C GLY A 79 -2.75 -5.23 -2.33
N ILE A 80 -2.34 -4.06 -1.79
CA ILE A 80 -0.97 -3.57 -1.94
C ILE A 80 -0.10 -4.14 -0.81
N PRO A 81 0.92 -4.97 -1.10
CA PRO A 81 1.77 -5.54 -0.07
C PRO A 81 2.62 -4.47 0.61
N LEU A 82 2.72 -4.54 1.93
CA LEU A 82 3.53 -3.64 2.75
C LEU A 82 4.74 -4.36 3.35
N THR A 83 5.82 -3.63 3.58
CA THR A 83 7.02 -4.11 4.27
C THR A 83 7.57 -3.06 5.24
N PRO A 84 8.03 -3.44 6.44
CA PRO A 84 8.80 -2.56 7.30
C PRO A 84 10.26 -2.43 6.84
N ALA A 85 10.71 -3.23 5.86
CA ALA A 85 12.10 -3.26 5.43
C ALA A 85 12.38 -2.26 4.30
N ARG A 86 12.79 -1.02 4.64
CA ARG A 86 13.19 0.04 3.67
C ARG A 86 14.14 -0.47 2.58
N ALA A 87 15.13 -1.28 2.95
CA ALA A 87 16.16 -1.78 2.03
C ALA A 87 15.61 -2.80 1.00
N ALA A 88 14.57 -3.56 1.36
CA ALA A 88 13.97 -4.60 0.51
C ALA A 88 12.65 -4.15 -0.15
N SER A 89 12.23 -2.89 0.07
CA SER A 89 10.97 -2.39 -0.46
C SER A 89 11.00 -2.29 -1.99
N CYS A 90 9.85 -2.34 -2.63
CA CYS A 90 9.71 -2.06 -4.07
C CYS A 90 9.33 -0.59 -4.35
N GLY A 91 9.05 0.19 -3.30
CA GLY A 91 8.72 1.61 -3.36
C GLY A 91 8.41 2.16 -1.97
N THR A 92 8.10 3.44 -1.90
CA THR A 92 7.85 4.19 -0.65
C THR A 92 6.47 4.84 -0.67
N LEU A 93 5.76 4.77 0.46
CA LEU A 93 4.55 5.55 0.71
C LEU A 93 4.93 6.67 1.70
N LEU A 94 4.94 7.90 1.23
CA LEU A 94 5.38 9.06 2.01
C LEU A 94 4.15 9.91 2.37
N ALA A 95 3.68 9.76 3.61
CA ALA A 95 2.49 10.44 4.10
C ALA A 95 2.82 11.61 5.03
N GLY A 96 1.96 12.63 4.98
CA GLY A 96 1.97 13.71 5.95
C GLY A 96 3.30 14.46 6.02
N LYS A 97 3.67 14.82 7.24
CA LYS A 97 4.94 15.45 7.59
C LYS A 97 6.05 14.45 7.92
N VAL A 98 5.85 13.14 7.70
CA VAL A 98 6.90 12.14 7.94
C VAL A 98 8.15 12.41 7.08
N ALA A 99 7.98 13.08 5.94
CA ALA A 99 9.07 13.59 5.10
C ALA A 99 10.07 14.51 5.83
N GLU A 100 9.66 15.16 6.93
CA GLU A 100 10.55 16.03 7.73
C GLU A 100 11.64 15.24 8.48
N ALA A 101 11.43 13.95 8.75
CA ALA A 101 12.42 13.12 9.46
C ALA A 101 13.62 12.67 8.62
N PHE A 102 13.58 12.91 7.32
CA PHE A 102 14.66 12.53 6.41
C PHE A 102 15.54 13.72 6.08
N THR A 103 16.81 13.50 5.81
CA THR A 103 17.69 14.52 5.21
C THR A 103 17.33 14.76 3.73
N ASP A 104 17.84 15.84 3.14
CA ASP A 104 17.56 16.11 1.71
C ASP A 104 18.14 15.00 0.82
N ASP A 105 19.29 14.45 1.19
CA ASP A 105 19.93 13.36 0.45
C ASP A 105 19.12 12.06 0.57
N GLU A 106 18.63 11.73 1.76
CA GLU A 106 17.70 10.61 1.92
C GLU A 106 16.42 10.82 1.10
N LEU A 107 15.84 12.02 1.09
CA LEU A 107 14.67 12.30 0.26
C LEU A 107 14.97 12.16 -1.23
N ARG A 108 16.15 12.57 -1.71
CA ARG A 108 16.59 12.33 -3.09
C ARG A 108 16.75 10.85 -3.39
N GLU A 109 17.30 10.06 -2.47
CA GLU A 109 17.38 8.59 -2.63
C GLU A 109 16.00 7.95 -2.73
N LEU A 110 15.03 8.41 -1.92
CA LEU A 110 13.65 7.95 -2.01
C LEU A 110 13.04 8.34 -3.37
N LEU A 111 13.19 9.60 -3.78
CA LEU A 111 12.67 10.15 -5.03
C LEU A 111 13.36 9.60 -6.28
N ALA A 112 14.55 8.98 -6.17
CA ALA A 112 15.20 8.25 -7.27
C ALA A 112 14.57 6.86 -7.52
N ARG A 113 13.65 6.42 -6.65
CA ARG A 113 12.93 5.13 -6.75
C ARG A 113 11.44 5.39 -7.04
N GLY A 114 10.55 4.50 -6.61
CA GLY A 114 9.10 4.68 -6.70
C GLY A 114 8.54 5.30 -5.42
N VAL A 115 7.88 6.45 -5.49
CA VAL A 115 7.26 7.13 -4.34
C VAL A 115 5.79 7.48 -4.62
N MET A 116 4.90 7.12 -3.72
CA MET A 116 3.55 7.69 -3.66
C MET A 116 3.46 8.65 -2.48
N LEU A 117 2.90 9.85 -2.69
CA LEU A 117 2.83 10.88 -1.67
C LEU A 117 1.51 11.65 -1.69
N ASP A 118 1.17 12.23 -0.54
CA ASP A 118 0.00 13.07 -0.36
C ASP A 118 0.29 14.58 -0.47
N SER A 119 -0.75 15.41 -0.35
CA SER A 119 -0.63 16.86 -0.41
C SER A 119 0.31 17.45 0.65
N THR A 120 0.39 16.85 1.84
CA THR A 120 1.22 17.36 2.93
C THR A 120 2.68 17.02 2.71
N ALA A 121 2.97 15.78 2.31
CA ALA A 121 4.32 15.36 1.94
C ALA A 121 4.84 16.19 0.76
N LEU A 122 3.99 16.49 -0.23
CA LEU A 122 4.35 17.38 -1.34
C LEU A 122 4.76 18.78 -0.84
N ALA A 123 4.01 19.36 0.10
CA ALA A 123 4.33 20.66 0.67
C ALA A 123 5.71 20.67 1.35
N VAL A 124 6.04 19.60 2.10
CA VAL A 124 7.36 19.45 2.72
C VAL A 124 8.47 19.41 1.68
N LEU A 125 8.30 18.65 0.58
CA LEU A 125 9.30 18.58 -0.49
C LEU A 125 9.53 19.94 -1.16
N TRP A 126 8.46 20.70 -1.42
CA TRP A 126 8.57 22.06 -1.96
C TRP A 126 9.30 23.01 -1.01
N ALA A 127 8.97 22.98 0.28
CA ALA A 127 9.63 23.80 1.29
C ALA A 127 11.14 23.51 1.40
N ARG A 128 11.56 22.31 1.03
CA ARG A 128 12.96 21.85 1.05
C ARG A 128 13.67 21.97 -0.29
N GLY A 129 13.04 22.59 -1.30
CA GLY A 129 13.64 22.75 -2.62
C GLY A 129 13.75 21.46 -3.45
N LEU A 130 12.98 20.42 -3.10
CA LEU A 130 12.91 19.13 -3.79
C LEU A 130 11.63 18.96 -4.63
N GLY A 131 10.72 19.94 -4.59
CA GLY A 131 9.40 19.86 -5.22
C GLY A 131 9.40 19.60 -6.73
N GLU A 132 10.39 20.14 -7.46
CA GLU A 132 10.57 19.93 -8.90
C GLU A 132 10.68 18.43 -9.28
N LEU A 133 11.18 17.59 -8.38
CA LEU A 133 11.29 16.14 -8.57
C LEU A 133 9.93 15.41 -8.56
N THR A 134 8.82 16.12 -8.34
CA THR A 134 7.47 15.55 -8.31
C THR A 134 6.66 15.88 -9.58
N GLY A 135 7.12 16.80 -10.42
CA GLY A 135 6.45 17.21 -11.66
C GLY A 135 5.17 18.05 -11.47
N VAL A 136 4.75 18.26 -10.22
CA VAL A 136 3.56 19.05 -9.86
C VAL A 136 3.82 19.92 -8.63
N ARG A 137 3.00 20.98 -8.48
CA ARG A 137 2.92 21.78 -7.26
C ARG A 137 1.49 21.86 -6.76
N LEU A 138 1.33 22.17 -5.48
CA LEU A 138 0.01 22.44 -4.91
C LEU A 138 -0.51 23.78 -5.46
N GLY A 139 -1.70 23.74 -6.06
CA GLY A 139 -2.45 24.91 -6.46
C GLY A 139 -3.54 25.28 -5.45
N GLU A 140 -4.63 25.82 -5.98
CA GLU A 140 -5.77 26.29 -5.21
C GLU A 140 -6.44 25.16 -4.41
N PRO A 141 -6.92 25.46 -3.18
CA PRO A 141 -7.70 24.52 -2.41
C PRO A 141 -9.06 24.29 -3.06
N VAL A 142 -9.47 23.03 -3.10
CA VAL A 142 -10.82 22.66 -3.56
C VAL A 142 -11.74 22.65 -2.34
N ARG A 143 -12.82 23.43 -2.42
CA ARG A 143 -13.83 23.56 -1.36
C ARG A 143 -15.19 23.16 -1.89
N GLY A 144 -16.00 22.51 -1.06
CA GLY A 144 -17.34 22.05 -1.42
C GLY A 144 -17.35 20.61 -1.95
N GLY A 145 -18.51 20.19 -2.47
CA GLY A 145 -18.71 18.85 -3.03
C GLY A 145 -18.15 18.75 -4.45
N ALA A 146 -17.37 17.70 -4.70
CA ALA A 146 -16.82 17.38 -6.01
C ALA A 146 -16.91 15.87 -6.27
N TYR A 147 -16.61 15.45 -7.49
CA TYR A 147 -16.35 14.09 -7.88
C TYR A 147 -14.87 13.95 -8.22
N GLU A 148 -14.23 12.85 -7.83
CA GLU A 148 -12.96 12.45 -8.44
C GLU A 148 -13.31 11.63 -9.68
N THR A 149 -12.88 12.12 -10.85
CA THR A 149 -13.10 11.49 -12.15
C THR A 149 -11.78 11.01 -12.73
N LEU A 150 -11.73 9.73 -13.11
CA LEU A 150 -10.56 9.10 -13.70
C LEU A 150 -10.37 9.56 -15.16
N THR A 151 -9.13 9.93 -15.53
CA THR A 151 -8.79 10.33 -16.89
C THR A 151 -8.68 9.11 -17.84
N ALA A 152 -8.50 9.36 -19.13
CA ALA A 152 -8.23 8.32 -20.14
C ALA A 152 -6.80 7.76 -20.10
N HIS A 153 -6.01 8.05 -19.06
CA HIS A 153 -4.65 7.54 -18.94
C HIS A 153 -4.61 6.00 -18.86
N ALA A 154 -3.60 5.37 -19.49
CA ALA A 154 -3.50 3.92 -19.60
C ALA A 154 -3.54 3.18 -18.23
N LEU A 155 -3.01 3.81 -17.18
CA LEU A 155 -3.06 3.26 -15.81
C LEU A 155 -4.48 3.14 -15.22
N ASN A 156 -5.46 3.87 -15.76
CA ASN A 156 -6.87 3.72 -15.35
C ASN A 156 -7.58 2.58 -16.11
N GLY A 157 -7.00 2.12 -17.22
CA GLY A 157 -7.53 1.02 -18.03
C GLY A 157 -9.02 1.22 -18.38
N ARG A 158 -9.83 0.18 -18.13
CA ARG A 158 -11.27 0.19 -18.42
C ARG A 158 -12.10 1.16 -17.56
N PHE A 159 -11.50 1.74 -16.52
CA PHE A 159 -12.19 2.66 -15.60
C PHE A 159 -11.97 4.13 -15.97
N ALA A 160 -11.45 4.42 -17.17
CA ALA A 160 -11.43 5.79 -17.68
C ALA A 160 -12.86 6.38 -17.68
N GLY A 161 -13.02 7.58 -17.11
CA GLY A 161 -14.32 8.26 -16.99
C GLY A 161 -15.14 7.88 -15.75
N ASP A 162 -14.80 6.80 -15.05
CA ASP A 162 -15.46 6.45 -13.78
C ASP A 162 -15.25 7.58 -12.77
N SER A 163 -16.29 7.85 -11.99
CA SER A 163 -16.29 8.91 -11.00
C SER A 163 -16.73 8.40 -9.63
N ARG A 164 -16.23 9.00 -8.56
CA ARG A 164 -16.71 8.76 -7.19
C ARG A 164 -16.94 10.08 -6.46
N ASP A 165 -17.94 10.11 -5.60
CA ASP A 165 -18.23 11.30 -4.78
C ASP A 165 -17.04 11.59 -3.88
N ALA A 166 -16.49 12.78 -4.08
CA ALA A 166 -15.32 13.26 -3.40
C ALA A 166 -15.76 13.98 -2.13
N LEU A 167 -16.07 13.18 -1.10
CA LEU A 167 -16.44 13.66 0.23
C LEU A 167 -15.25 14.34 0.89
N MET A 168 -15.06 15.61 0.54
CA MET A 168 -13.98 16.47 1.03
C MET A 168 -14.06 16.61 2.54
N ASP A 169 -13.05 16.10 3.23
CA ASP A 169 -12.83 16.41 4.64
C ASP A 169 -11.70 17.43 4.72
N SER A 170 -11.85 18.43 5.60
CA SER A 170 -10.80 19.40 5.91
C SER A 170 -9.43 18.77 6.18
N ALA A 171 -9.39 17.56 6.74
CA ALA A 171 -8.18 16.81 7.01
C ALA A 171 -7.48 16.27 5.75
N ASP A 172 -8.13 16.20 4.58
CA ASP A 172 -7.49 15.78 3.33
C ASP A 172 -6.55 16.86 2.77
N ASN A 173 -6.75 18.14 3.14
CA ASN A 173 -6.08 19.29 2.51
C ASN A 173 -6.10 19.16 0.96
N THR A 174 -7.27 18.83 0.41
CA THR A 174 -7.43 18.61 -1.04
C THR A 174 -7.15 19.89 -1.81
N ARG A 175 -6.21 19.80 -2.74
CA ARG A 175 -5.78 20.90 -3.61
C ARG A 175 -5.66 20.42 -5.03
N VAL A 176 -5.82 21.34 -5.97
CA VAL A 176 -5.50 21.09 -7.37
C VAL A 176 -3.99 20.87 -7.48
N LEU A 177 -3.57 19.94 -8.35
CA LEU A 177 -2.19 19.75 -8.75
C LEU A 177 -1.93 20.54 -10.02
N GLU A 178 -1.06 21.54 -9.90
CA GLU A 178 -0.59 22.33 -11.03
C GLU A 178 0.65 21.65 -11.61
N ARG A 179 0.59 21.30 -12.89
CA ARG A 179 1.73 20.71 -13.60
C ARG A 179 2.80 21.78 -13.81
N ILE A 180 4.00 21.48 -13.35
CA ILE A 180 5.20 22.28 -13.62
C ILE A 180 6.02 21.69 -14.76
N ASP A 181 5.81 20.40 -15.06
CA ASP A 181 6.46 19.69 -16.17
C ASP A 181 5.40 19.10 -17.13
N PRO A 182 5.56 19.25 -18.46
CA PRO A 182 4.65 18.68 -19.45
C PRO A 182 4.65 17.15 -19.50
N GLN A 183 5.63 16.46 -18.91
CA GLN A 183 5.65 15.00 -18.79
C GLN A 183 4.87 14.48 -17.58
N ALA A 184 4.53 15.34 -16.61
CA ALA A 184 3.63 14.94 -15.53
C ALA A 184 2.25 14.61 -16.12
N ALA A 185 1.77 13.39 -15.91
CA ALA A 185 0.51 12.90 -16.46
C ALA A 185 -0.59 12.88 -15.39
N GLU A 186 -1.80 13.28 -15.77
CA GLU A 186 -2.96 13.32 -14.88
C GLU A 186 -3.69 11.98 -14.92
N LEU A 187 -3.92 11.36 -13.75
CA LEU A 187 -4.72 10.14 -13.62
C LEU A 187 -6.13 10.42 -13.12
N ALA A 188 -6.34 11.50 -12.38
CA ALA A 188 -7.67 11.89 -11.92
C ALA A 188 -7.80 13.41 -11.80
N ARG A 189 -9.03 13.90 -11.97
CA ARG A 189 -9.43 15.30 -11.84
C ARG A 189 -10.58 15.43 -10.83
N LEU A 190 -10.71 16.60 -10.24
CA LEU A 190 -11.85 16.96 -9.40
C LEU A 190 -12.85 17.77 -10.22
N THR A 191 -14.09 17.30 -10.29
CA THR A 191 -15.19 17.99 -10.97
C THR A 191 -16.24 18.35 -9.93
N GLY A 192 -16.53 19.63 -9.73
CA GLY A 192 -17.59 20.10 -8.83
C GLY A 192 -18.94 19.48 -9.15
N HIS A 193 -19.83 19.40 -8.15
CA HIS A 193 -21.20 18.92 -8.36
C HIS A 193 -22.01 19.80 -9.33
N ASP A 194 -21.57 21.04 -9.54
CA ASP A 194 -22.07 21.99 -10.54
C ASP A 194 -21.50 21.76 -11.96
N GLY A 195 -20.66 20.75 -12.14
CA GLY A 195 -19.99 20.42 -13.40
C GLY A 195 -18.71 21.22 -13.66
N ARG A 196 -18.29 22.10 -12.74
CA ARG A 196 -17.05 22.86 -12.89
C ARG A 196 -15.84 21.95 -12.72
N ASP A 197 -14.93 21.96 -13.68
CA ASP A 197 -13.64 21.29 -13.52
C ASP A 197 -12.72 22.11 -12.59
N HIS A 198 -12.33 21.52 -11.46
CA HIS A 198 -11.35 22.11 -10.55
C HIS A 198 -9.91 21.81 -10.97
N GLY A 199 -9.66 20.71 -11.68
CA GLY A 199 -8.33 20.31 -12.16
C GLY A 199 -7.81 19.01 -11.56
N CYS A 200 -6.53 18.71 -11.78
CA CYS A 200 -5.89 17.45 -11.41
C CYS A 200 -5.85 17.24 -9.89
N CYS A 201 -6.09 16.00 -9.43
CA CYS A 201 -5.92 15.60 -8.02
C CYS A 201 -5.10 14.32 -7.83
N LEU A 202 -4.77 13.62 -8.92
CA LEU A 202 -3.81 12.53 -8.93
C LEU A 202 -2.96 12.61 -10.18
N SER A 203 -1.63 12.65 -10.01
CA SER A 203 -0.67 12.70 -11.11
C SER A 203 0.44 11.66 -10.94
N VAL A 204 1.09 11.33 -12.05
CA VAL A 204 2.31 10.50 -12.09
C VAL A 204 3.39 11.17 -12.93
N TYR A 205 4.65 11.01 -12.55
CA TYR A 205 5.80 11.65 -13.20
C TYR A 205 7.07 10.82 -13.05
N GLU A 206 7.88 10.71 -14.10
CA GLU A 206 9.24 10.17 -14.02
C GLU A 206 10.24 11.34 -13.96
N ASN A 207 10.97 11.47 -12.86
CA ASN A 207 11.76 12.66 -12.56
C ASN A 207 13.19 12.58 -13.11
N ALA A 208 13.94 13.69 -12.95
CA ALA A 208 15.32 13.80 -13.42
C ALA A 208 16.31 12.82 -12.75
N LEU A 209 15.95 12.19 -11.62
CA LEU A 209 16.74 11.15 -10.96
C LEU A 209 16.43 9.74 -11.51
N GLY A 210 15.49 9.62 -12.45
CA GLY A 210 14.98 8.34 -12.94
C GLY A 210 14.01 7.66 -11.97
N GLY A 211 13.51 8.38 -10.96
CA GLY A 211 12.47 7.86 -10.07
C GLY A 211 11.07 8.13 -10.59
N ARG A 212 10.10 7.35 -10.12
CA ARG A 212 8.68 7.44 -10.48
C ARG A 212 7.91 7.96 -9.27
N VAL A 213 7.19 9.06 -9.45
CA VAL A 213 6.46 9.74 -8.37
C VAL A 213 4.97 9.75 -8.72
N ALA A 214 4.13 9.39 -7.75
CA ALA A 214 2.69 9.55 -7.81
C ALA A 214 2.25 10.52 -6.70
N VAL A 215 1.53 11.58 -7.06
CA VAL A 215 1.03 12.58 -6.11
C VAL A 215 -0.49 12.53 -6.12
N SER A 216 -1.10 12.29 -4.96
CA SER A 216 -2.56 12.33 -4.78
C SER A 216 -2.93 13.37 -3.73
N THR A 217 -3.91 14.22 -4.00
CA THR A 217 -4.36 15.24 -3.04
C THR A 217 -5.73 14.95 -2.44
N TYR A 218 -6.52 14.07 -3.04
CA TYR A 218 -7.83 13.69 -2.51
C TYR A 218 -7.80 12.29 -1.90
N ALA A 219 -8.13 12.19 -0.60
CA ALA A 219 -8.34 10.92 0.11
C ALA A 219 -7.26 9.87 -0.18
N THR A 220 -5.99 10.30 -0.23
CA THR A 220 -4.85 9.50 -0.72
C THR A 220 -4.74 8.15 -0.02
N TRP A 221 -5.00 8.15 1.28
CA TRP A 221 -4.88 6.96 2.13
C TRP A 221 -6.22 6.44 2.66
N ARG A 222 -7.36 6.99 2.21
CA ARG A 222 -8.69 6.61 2.73
C ARG A 222 -9.73 6.52 1.63
N ARG A 223 -10.90 5.94 1.95
CA ARG A 223 -12.00 5.75 0.99
C ARG A 223 -11.59 4.94 -0.26
N LEU A 224 -10.58 4.08 -0.16
CA LEU A 224 -9.96 3.41 -1.32
C LEU A 224 -10.77 2.23 -1.87
N GLY A 225 -11.83 1.83 -1.16
CA GLY A 225 -12.50 0.54 -1.33
C GLY A 225 -13.48 0.42 -2.50
N SER A 226 -13.38 1.25 -3.54
CA SER A 226 -14.13 1.07 -4.80
C SER A 226 -13.32 0.26 -5.81
N LEU A 227 -14.01 -0.44 -6.72
CA LEU A 227 -13.36 -1.25 -7.76
C LEU A 227 -12.40 -0.42 -8.64
N CYS A 228 -12.86 0.74 -9.11
CA CYS A 228 -12.08 1.62 -9.95
C CYS A 228 -10.84 2.14 -9.20
N LYS A 229 -10.97 2.56 -7.93
CA LYS A 229 -9.83 3.09 -7.16
C LYS A 229 -8.83 2.01 -6.82
N ARG A 230 -9.27 0.82 -6.41
CA ARG A 230 -8.37 -0.32 -6.18
C ARG A 230 -7.57 -0.66 -7.45
N SER A 231 -8.24 -0.68 -8.60
CA SER A 231 -7.60 -0.99 -9.88
C SER A 231 -6.55 0.07 -10.24
N GLN A 232 -6.88 1.36 -10.08
CA GLN A 232 -5.93 2.45 -10.26
C GLN A 232 -4.74 2.35 -9.29
N LEU A 233 -4.97 2.09 -7.99
CA LEU A 233 -3.90 1.95 -7.00
C LEU A 233 -2.97 0.79 -7.33
N THR A 234 -3.52 -0.34 -7.77
CA THR A 234 -2.72 -1.51 -8.18
C THR A 234 -1.85 -1.17 -9.39
N ALA A 235 -2.42 -0.51 -10.40
CA ALA A 235 -1.67 -0.10 -11.59
C ALA A 235 -0.59 0.94 -11.28
N VAL A 236 -0.89 1.91 -10.41
CA VAL A 236 0.08 2.91 -9.94
C VAL A 236 1.19 2.24 -9.12
N ALA A 237 0.87 1.32 -8.21
CA ALA A 237 1.87 0.60 -7.41
C ALA A 237 2.80 -0.26 -8.27
N ASP A 238 2.27 -0.97 -9.27
CA ASP A 238 3.06 -1.74 -10.23
C ASP A 238 3.93 -0.81 -11.11
N TRP A 239 3.38 0.33 -11.54
CA TRP A 239 4.14 1.35 -12.28
C TRP A 239 5.28 1.96 -11.44
N LEU A 240 5.01 2.39 -10.21
CA LEU A 240 6.00 2.94 -9.27
C LEU A 240 7.13 1.95 -9.00
N SER A 241 6.80 0.67 -8.85
CA SER A 241 7.77 -0.40 -8.61
C SER A 241 8.48 -0.92 -9.87
N ARG A 242 8.16 -0.37 -11.06
CA ARG A 242 8.66 -0.86 -12.36
C ARG A 242 8.38 -2.36 -12.57
N GLY A 243 7.17 -2.81 -12.23
CA GLY A 243 6.74 -4.20 -12.38
C GLY A 243 7.27 -5.14 -11.29
N LYS A 244 7.89 -4.61 -10.23
CA LYS A 244 8.48 -5.38 -9.11
C LYS A 244 7.55 -5.52 -7.91
N LEU A 245 6.27 -5.21 -8.05
CA LEU A 245 5.27 -5.43 -7.00
C LEU A 245 5.18 -6.95 -6.72
N PRO A 246 5.55 -7.44 -5.52
CA PRO A 246 5.79 -8.87 -5.30
C PRO A 246 4.57 -9.74 -5.56
N VAL A 247 3.38 -9.18 -5.32
CA VAL A 247 2.12 -9.89 -5.43
C VAL A 247 1.01 -8.96 -5.91
N VAL A 248 0.18 -9.47 -6.83
CA VAL A 248 -1.02 -8.79 -7.35
C VAL A 248 -2.20 -9.74 -7.22
N ILE A 249 -3.26 -9.28 -6.57
CA ILE A 249 -4.53 -10.01 -6.47
C ILE A 249 -5.37 -9.70 -7.71
N ASP A 250 -5.56 -10.69 -8.58
CA ASP A 250 -6.23 -10.55 -9.88
C ASP A 250 -7.76 -10.63 -9.78
N ALA A 251 -8.30 -9.99 -8.74
CA ALA A 251 -9.74 -9.89 -8.49
C ALA A 251 -10.00 -8.72 -7.56
N PHE A 252 -11.21 -8.17 -7.58
CA PHE A 252 -11.64 -7.24 -6.56
C PHE A 252 -11.92 -7.99 -5.25
N ARG A 253 -10.91 -8.01 -4.39
CA ARG A 253 -10.96 -8.59 -3.05
C ARG A 253 -10.31 -7.60 -2.08
N ARG A 254 -10.94 -7.39 -0.94
CA ARG A 254 -10.33 -6.67 0.18
C ARG A 254 -9.55 -7.67 1.04
N VAL A 255 -8.40 -8.07 0.51
CA VAL A 255 -7.51 -9.05 1.11
C VAL A 255 -6.15 -8.40 1.23
N ALA A 256 -5.61 -8.35 2.45
CA ALA A 256 -4.32 -7.78 2.74
C ALA A 256 -3.20 -8.82 2.53
N PRO A 257 -2.22 -8.56 1.65
CA PRO A 257 -1.10 -9.46 1.43
C PRO A 257 0.15 -9.03 2.20
N PHE A 258 0.80 -9.99 2.86
CA PHE A 258 2.10 -9.83 3.51
C PHE A 258 3.07 -10.82 2.90
N ALA A 259 4.05 -10.33 2.15
CA ALA A 259 4.95 -11.16 1.36
C ALA A 259 6.37 -11.18 1.92
N ARG A 260 6.99 -12.36 1.87
CA ARG A 260 8.44 -12.55 2.02
C ARG A 260 8.96 -13.31 0.83
N MET A 261 10.05 -12.86 0.22
CA MET A 261 10.53 -13.42 -1.05
C MET A 261 12.05 -13.45 -1.10
N SER A 262 12.62 -14.51 -1.69
CA SER A 262 14.03 -14.52 -2.04
C SER A 262 14.31 -13.59 -3.21
N SER A 263 15.53 -13.07 -3.29
CA SER A 263 15.94 -12.13 -4.36
C SER A 263 15.89 -12.74 -5.76
N ASP A 264 16.08 -14.05 -5.88
CA ASP A 264 16.02 -14.83 -7.12
C ASP A 264 14.60 -15.33 -7.45
N GLY A 265 13.61 -15.06 -6.58
CA GLY A 265 12.24 -15.52 -6.72
C GLY A 265 12.05 -17.04 -6.61
N SER A 266 13.07 -17.80 -6.19
CA SER A 266 13.00 -19.26 -6.03
C SER A 266 12.16 -19.69 -4.84
N ARG A 267 11.96 -18.81 -3.85
CA ARG A 267 11.13 -19.06 -2.67
C ARG A 267 10.32 -17.85 -2.28
N TYR A 268 9.09 -18.10 -1.83
CA TYR A 268 8.27 -17.06 -1.23
C TYR A 268 7.37 -17.61 -0.13
N ALA A 269 6.90 -16.73 0.74
CA ALA A 269 5.80 -16.95 1.65
C ALA A 269 4.86 -15.75 1.59
N ILE A 270 3.57 -15.99 1.46
CA ILE A 270 2.55 -14.95 1.39
C ILE A 270 1.47 -15.28 2.41
N VAL A 271 1.25 -14.37 3.35
CA VAL A 271 0.09 -14.40 4.23
C VAL A 271 -0.97 -13.49 3.64
N LEU A 272 -2.15 -14.02 3.41
CA LEU A 272 -3.33 -13.29 2.98
C LEU A 272 -4.29 -13.20 4.16
N LEU A 273 -4.85 -12.01 4.41
CA LEU A 273 -5.90 -11.79 5.40
C LEU A 273 -7.14 -11.23 4.69
N ASN A 274 -8.27 -11.94 4.73
CA ASN A 274 -9.54 -11.36 4.34
C ASN A 274 -9.96 -10.29 5.37
N SER A 275 -9.91 -9.02 5.00
CA SER A 275 -10.19 -7.90 5.92
C SER A 275 -11.66 -7.47 5.88
N THR A 276 -12.57 -8.42 5.59
CA THR A 276 -14.01 -8.15 5.49
C THR A 276 -14.84 -9.14 6.30
N LEU A 277 -16.11 -8.79 6.51
CA LEU A 277 -17.10 -9.66 7.13
C LEU A 277 -17.76 -10.63 6.13
N ASP A 278 -17.42 -10.52 4.85
CA ASP A 278 -17.94 -11.36 3.78
C ASP A 278 -16.90 -12.41 3.37
N THR A 279 -17.37 -13.51 2.79
CA THR A 279 -16.47 -14.48 2.15
C THR A 279 -15.83 -13.84 0.91
N ALA A 280 -14.51 -13.86 0.85
CA ALA A 280 -13.79 -13.61 -0.38
C ALA A 280 -13.87 -14.86 -1.27
N GLU A 281 -14.66 -14.78 -2.34
CA GLU A 281 -14.73 -15.82 -3.37
C GLU A 281 -13.34 -16.17 -3.94
N PRO A 282 -13.12 -17.40 -4.44
CA PRO A 282 -11.84 -17.83 -5.00
C PRO A 282 -11.25 -16.81 -5.99
N PHE A 283 -9.93 -16.71 -6.00
CA PHE A 283 -9.21 -15.72 -6.83
C PHE A 283 -7.81 -16.18 -7.20
N VAL A 284 -7.20 -15.50 -8.16
CA VAL A 284 -5.83 -15.76 -8.59
C VAL A 284 -4.88 -14.74 -8.00
N LEU A 285 -3.76 -15.25 -7.50
CA LEU A 285 -2.63 -14.47 -7.03
C LEU A 285 -1.53 -14.49 -8.10
N ARG A 286 -1.15 -13.33 -8.63
CA ARG A 286 0.02 -13.19 -9.50
C ARG A 286 1.23 -12.88 -8.64
N VAL A 287 2.19 -13.80 -8.57
CA VAL A 287 3.40 -13.69 -7.73
C VAL A 287 4.61 -13.49 -8.63
N ARG A 288 5.42 -12.45 -8.40
CA ARG A 288 6.66 -12.17 -9.15
C ARG A 288 7.79 -13.11 -8.71
N ALA A 289 7.67 -14.39 -9.04
CA ALA A 289 8.56 -15.46 -8.61
C ALA A 289 8.83 -16.47 -9.73
N SER A 290 9.92 -17.23 -9.57
CA SER A 290 10.28 -18.36 -10.43
C SER A 290 9.85 -19.71 -9.83
N ALA A 291 9.56 -19.77 -8.53
CA ALA A 291 8.99 -20.94 -7.85
C ALA A 291 7.77 -21.48 -8.60
N ARG A 292 7.75 -22.79 -8.87
CA ARG A 292 6.72 -23.46 -9.69
C ARG A 292 5.71 -24.25 -8.88
N ASN A 293 5.98 -24.44 -7.59
CA ASN A 293 5.06 -25.10 -6.67
C ASN A 293 4.56 -24.08 -5.66
N ALA A 294 3.31 -24.24 -5.25
CA ALA A 294 2.72 -23.48 -4.17
C ALA A 294 1.89 -24.42 -3.29
N ALA A 295 1.92 -24.20 -1.98
CA ALA A 295 1.11 -24.94 -1.03
C ALA A 295 0.44 -24.00 -0.03
N LEU A 296 -0.83 -24.28 0.29
CA LEU A 296 -1.56 -23.70 1.40
C LEU A 296 -1.21 -24.46 2.68
N VAL A 297 -0.71 -23.76 3.69
CA VAL A 297 -0.39 -24.34 4.99
C VAL A 297 -1.64 -24.36 5.86
N THR A 298 -1.95 -25.53 6.42
CA THR A 298 -3.00 -25.73 7.41
C THR A 298 -2.42 -26.46 8.63
N SER A 299 -3.16 -26.52 9.74
CA SER A 299 -2.78 -27.35 10.90
C SER A 299 -2.71 -28.85 10.58
N ALA A 300 -3.36 -29.32 9.52
CA ALA A 300 -3.24 -30.69 9.02
C ALA A 300 -2.00 -30.93 8.13
N GLY A 301 -1.29 -29.86 7.75
CA GLY A 301 -0.15 -29.90 6.84
C GLY A 301 -0.35 -29.06 5.58
N PRO A 302 0.67 -29.03 4.70
CA PRO A 302 0.61 -28.30 3.43
C PRO A 302 -0.25 -29.03 2.39
N THR A 303 -1.16 -28.29 1.75
CA THR A 303 -1.99 -28.76 0.64
C THR A 303 -1.56 -28.06 -0.64
N ALA A 304 -1.26 -28.82 -1.70
CA ALA A 304 -0.84 -28.25 -2.98
C ALA A 304 -1.92 -27.32 -3.57
N LEU A 305 -1.49 -26.19 -4.12
CA LEU A 305 -2.34 -25.25 -4.85
C LEU A 305 -2.08 -25.38 -6.35
N GLU A 306 -3.08 -25.02 -7.16
CA GLU A 306 -2.91 -24.90 -8.61
C GLU A 306 -1.95 -23.75 -8.92
N VAL A 307 -0.92 -24.04 -9.72
CA VAL A 307 0.05 -23.06 -10.19
C VAL A 307 0.12 -23.09 -11.71
N ALA A 308 -0.16 -21.96 -12.34
CA ALA A 308 0.01 -21.76 -13.77
C ALA A 308 1.20 -20.82 -14.05
N PRO A 309 2.06 -21.11 -15.05
CA PRO A 309 3.15 -20.22 -15.42
C PRO A 309 2.63 -18.93 -16.06
N GLY A 310 3.34 -17.82 -15.83
CA GLY A 310 3.17 -16.55 -16.51
C GLY A 310 4.52 -15.98 -16.95
N GLU A 311 4.49 -14.90 -17.73
CA GLU A 311 5.71 -14.19 -18.13
C GLU A 311 6.24 -13.38 -16.94
N GLY A 312 7.39 -13.80 -16.38
CA GLY A 312 7.99 -13.15 -15.21
C GLY A 312 7.21 -13.30 -13.89
N GLU A 313 6.18 -14.14 -13.87
CA GLU A 313 5.32 -14.38 -12.71
C GLU A 313 4.81 -15.83 -12.68
N VAL A 314 4.25 -16.24 -11.54
CA VAL A 314 3.40 -17.42 -11.44
C VAL A 314 2.01 -17.03 -10.95
N ARG A 315 1.00 -17.77 -11.41
CA ARG A 315 -0.40 -17.58 -11.03
C ARG A 315 -0.79 -18.70 -10.07
N VAL A 316 -1.12 -18.36 -8.84
CA VAL A 316 -1.51 -19.30 -7.79
C VAL A 316 -3.02 -19.18 -7.55
N GLY A 317 -3.74 -20.28 -7.67
CA GLY A 317 -5.16 -20.35 -7.31
C GLY A 317 -5.34 -20.31 -5.80
N VAL A 318 -6.09 -19.33 -5.30
CA VAL A 318 -6.41 -19.17 -3.87
C VAL A 318 -7.88 -19.58 -3.66
N PRO A 319 -8.17 -20.49 -2.72
CA PRO A 319 -9.53 -20.88 -2.40
C PRO A 319 -10.30 -19.72 -1.75
N ALA A 320 -11.61 -19.92 -1.55
CA ALA A 320 -12.41 -18.95 -0.83
C ALA A 320 -11.85 -18.70 0.59
N LEU A 321 -11.84 -17.45 1.03
CA LEU A 321 -11.44 -17.07 2.38
C LEU A 321 -12.67 -16.54 3.11
N GLY A 322 -13.06 -17.20 4.20
CA GLY A 322 -14.10 -16.73 5.09
C GLY A 322 -13.77 -15.39 5.75
N PRO A 323 -14.72 -14.80 6.47
CA PRO A 323 -14.54 -13.54 7.17
C PRO A 323 -13.34 -13.57 8.13
N TRP A 324 -12.45 -12.58 8.06
CA TRP A 324 -11.23 -12.51 8.87
C TRP A 324 -10.30 -13.73 8.79
N GLN A 325 -10.50 -14.61 7.80
CA GLN A 325 -9.67 -15.79 7.62
C GLN A 325 -8.29 -15.41 7.07
N THR A 326 -7.27 -16.12 7.54
CA THR A 326 -5.92 -16.06 6.97
C THR A 326 -5.66 -17.26 6.06
N ALA A 327 -4.85 -17.04 5.02
CA ALA A 327 -4.26 -18.11 4.23
C ALA A 327 -2.76 -17.91 4.16
N VAL A 328 -2.00 -18.97 4.48
CA VAL A 328 -0.55 -18.98 4.42
C VAL A 328 -0.11 -19.80 3.23
N ILE A 329 0.48 -19.14 2.23
CA ILE A 329 0.91 -19.76 0.98
C ILE A 329 2.43 -19.78 0.93
N LEU A 330 3.02 -20.95 0.69
CA LEU A 330 4.46 -21.11 0.53
C LEU A 330 4.77 -21.55 -0.89
N GLY A 331 5.79 -20.94 -1.50
CA GLY A 331 6.28 -21.29 -2.82
C GLY A 331 7.74 -21.73 -2.83
N SER A 332 8.04 -22.71 -3.69
CA SER A 332 9.35 -23.29 -3.94
C SER A 332 9.47 -23.90 -5.34
#